data_AF-A0A5C6X9U9-F1
#
_entry.id   AF-A0A5C6X9U9-F1
#
_cell.length_a   1.000
_cell.length_b   1.000
_cell.length_c   1.000
_cell.angle_alpha   90.00
_cell.angle_beta   90.00
_cell.angle_gamma   90.00
#
_symmetry.space_group_name_H-M   'P 1'
#
loop_
_entity.id
_entity.type
_entity.pdbx_description
1 polymer ?
#
loop_
_entity_poly.entity_id
_entity_poly.type
_entity_poly.pdbx_seq_one_letter_code
_entity_poly.pdbx_strand_id
1 'polypeptide(L)'
;MSPSASSPDKILLAPPILLVGHRGVGKSTLGRLAASQLGRPFFDLDDVIAEQSGTTIADLVARDIESFRTTEARTARTLVEHHNAPIIASGAGLNAFPPGAIIVWIHRDGWQPTVATSARPRVRPELSLDDEHRWMIDTREPRWREAAHLKLNIPRTRSVDRAADDLATLINWVSQVPHSPLAPLTTLVPLTPDDLSRALHDRALLGLGRVEVRSDRFPTLPAPTDLLDLNQHPTELLLSLRHPEPRWLLNIPRVAAWDIDLRFLTNTLHSADALRPHLPPTIILSAHPDRPAPTDLDALLDAAAALATALAIDPERITLKYAPQAPDAASILAALNTRATFDAGPHPFAIIPQGPRAAWTRHLLAATNHLHYLPTGLAERNPTHPSALDLQNFLPALTSPTPTRFDALIGDPVAQSQGDLWHRRAALRYESHSDEQHLGYLKVPTPADDLPASLSLLHHLNIRGISVTSPLKRHVAHHIGASAEALNTLRRTPDGWIGTDTDHVGMRASLQALIDAGITPGPTLIFGQGGVSPALLHALEDSNFQLIAHLSARAGWKSAPDNLPPLSLIINAAASFALKAPGSPPPAQAWLDLHYANVQPPPSGHVHLGGDTFFDAQALAQRIFWRS
;
A
#
# COMPACT_ATOMS: atom_id res chain seq x y z
N MET A 1 -38.32 32.68 -8.03
CA MET A 1 -37.03 33.36 -7.77
C MET A 1 -35.94 32.43 -8.23
N SER A 2 -35.11 32.90 -9.15
CA SER A 2 -34.11 32.14 -9.90
C SER A 2 -33.09 31.47 -8.98
N PRO A 3 -32.58 30.27 -9.31
CA PRO A 3 -31.39 29.74 -8.65
C PRO A 3 -30.21 30.64 -9.05
N SER A 4 -29.62 31.32 -8.07
CA SER A 4 -28.40 32.09 -8.28
C SER A 4 -27.29 31.15 -8.72
N ALA A 5 -26.66 31.49 -9.83
CA ALA A 5 -25.51 30.82 -10.39
C ALA A 5 -24.46 30.50 -9.31
N SER A 6 -24.04 29.23 -9.29
CA SER A 6 -22.88 28.74 -8.57
C SER A 6 -21.65 29.57 -8.93
N SER A 7 -21.01 30.16 -7.92
CA SER A 7 -19.66 30.71 -8.04
C SER A 7 -18.66 29.61 -8.44
N PRO A 8 -17.65 29.91 -9.26
CA PRO A 8 -16.61 28.95 -9.66
C PRO A 8 -15.52 28.85 -8.58
N ASP A 9 -15.90 28.58 -7.33
CA ASP A 9 -14.95 28.52 -6.22
C ASP A 9 -14.63 27.08 -5.81
N LYS A 10 -13.32 26.77 -5.94
CA LYS A 10 -12.56 25.59 -5.52
C LYS A 10 -12.72 24.32 -6.37
N ILE A 11 -12.01 24.30 -7.51
CA ILE A 11 -11.23 23.09 -7.83
C ILE A 11 -10.26 22.92 -6.65
N LEU A 12 -10.62 22.07 -5.71
CA LEU A 12 -9.80 21.79 -4.53
C LEU A 12 -8.43 21.29 -5.03
N LEU A 13 -7.37 22.05 -4.74
CA LEU A 13 -6.04 21.83 -5.29
C LEU A 13 -5.46 20.52 -4.73
N ALA A 14 -5.47 19.46 -5.54
CA ALA A 14 -4.67 18.28 -5.28
C ALA A 14 -3.20 18.69 -5.05
N PRO A 15 -2.43 17.96 -4.23
CA PRO A 15 -1.01 18.25 -4.06
C PRO A 15 -0.23 17.86 -5.33
N PRO A 16 0.82 18.63 -5.72
CA PRO A 16 1.76 18.26 -6.77
C PRO A 16 2.38 16.88 -6.53
N ILE A 17 2.69 16.15 -7.61
CA ILE A 17 3.35 14.84 -7.55
C ILE A 17 4.78 14.96 -8.07
N LEU A 18 5.75 14.43 -7.33
CA LEU A 18 7.12 14.28 -7.77
C LEU A 18 7.45 12.79 -7.96
N LEU A 19 7.77 12.41 -9.19
CA LEU A 19 8.18 11.04 -9.54
C LEU A 19 9.69 10.91 -9.41
N VAL A 20 10.14 10.03 -8.52
CA VAL A 20 11.56 9.72 -8.29
C VAL A 20 11.87 8.27 -8.67
N GLY A 21 13.15 7.96 -8.88
CA GLY A 21 13.61 6.62 -9.25
C GLY A 21 14.72 6.64 -10.29
N HIS A 22 15.24 5.46 -10.62
CA HIS A 22 16.37 5.32 -11.55
C HIS A 22 16.04 5.84 -12.96
N ARG A 23 17.08 6.07 -13.76
CA ARG A 23 16.91 6.35 -15.20
C ARG A 23 16.39 5.09 -15.91
N GLY A 24 15.56 5.25 -16.93
CA GLY A 24 15.02 4.12 -17.71
C GLY A 24 13.84 3.36 -17.07
N VAL A 25 13.44 3.68 -15.83
CA VAL A 25 12.26 3.05 -15.18
C VAL A 25 10.92 3.51 -15.76
N GLY A 26 10.92 4.58 -16.57
CA GLY A 26 9.74 5.09 -17.27
C GLY A 26 9.08 6.34 -16.67
N LYS A 27 9.74 7.07 -15.75
CA LYS A 27 9.15 8.23 -15.05
C LYS A 27 8.48 9.25 -16.00
N SER A 28 9.18 9.67 -17.05
CA SER A 28 8.67 10.68 -17.99
C SER A 28 7.49 10.15 -18.82
N THR A 29 7.57 8.91 -19.27
CA THR A 29 6.51 8.25 -20.04
C THR A 29 5.26 8.05 -19.19
N LEU A 30 5.41 7.44 -18.01
CA LEU A 30 4.30 7.15 -17.10
C LEU A 30 3.69 8.43 -16.54
N GLY A 31 4.53 9.41 -16.16
CA GLY A 31 4.07 10.70 -15.66
C GLY A 31 3.24 11.45 -16.69
N ARG A 32 3.66 11.47 -17.96
CA ARG A 32 2.90 12.10 -19.06
C ARG A 32 1.55 11.42 -19.30
N LEU A 33 1.52 10.09 -19.32
CA LEU A 33 0.28 9.32 -19.49
C LEU A 33 -0.67 9.51 -18.31
N ALA A 34 -0.19 9.38 -17.08
CA ALA A 34 -0.99 9.60 -15.88
C ALA A 34 -1.50 11.05 -15.78
N ALA A 35 -0.69 12.03 -16.15
CA ALA A 35 -1.09 13.45 -16.19
C ALA A 35 -2.22 13.69 -17.19
N SER A 36 -2.12 13.10 -18.39
CA SER A 36 -3.18 13.14 -19.40
C SER A 36 -4.48 12.53 -18.88
N GLN A 37 -4.42 11.35 -18.26
CA GLN A 37 -5.59 10.66 -17.68
C GLN A 37 -6.25 11.48 -16.56
N LEU A 38 -5.46 12.18 -15.75
CA LEU A 38 -5.93 12.94 -14.58
C LEU A 38 -6.23 14.41 -14.88
N GLY A 39 -5.99 14.89 -16.10
CA GLY A 39 -6.15 16.30 -16.47
C GLY A 39 -5.19 17.25 -15.73
N ARG A 40 -3.97 16.78 -15.42
CA ARG A 40 -2.94 17.56 -14.68
C ARG A 40 -1.79 17.98 -15.61
N PRO A 41 -1.09 19.10 -15.35
CA PRO A 41 0.13 19.42 -16.10
C PRO A 41 1.23 18.39 -15.85
N PHE A 42 2.06 18.13 -16.86
CA PHE A 42 3.25 17.29 -16.75
C PHE A 42 4.51 18.09 -17.07
N PHE A 43 5.53 17.96 -16.22
CA PHE A 43 6.85 18.53 -16.46
C PHE A 43 7.93 17.45 -16.29
N ASP A 44 8.85 17.36 -17.24
CA ASP A 44 10.11 16.64 -17.04
C ASP A 44 11.17 17.64 -16.60
N LEU A 45 11.77 17.40 -15.44
CA LEU A 45 12.69 18.35 -14.83
C LEU A 45 13.96 18.55 -15.67
N ASP A 46 14.44 17.49 -16.34
CA ASP A 46 15.60 17.58 -17.24
C ASP A 46 15.23 18.47 -18.46
N ASP A 47 14.04 18.30 -19.03
CA ASP A 47 13.58 19.07 -20.20
C ASP A 47 13.43 20.56 -19.85
N VAL A 48 12.81 20.87 -18.70
CA VAL A 48 12.61 22.26 -18.23
C VAL A 48 13.95 22.97 -18.00
N ILE A 49 14.93 22.29 -17.38
CA ILE A 49 16.25 22.89 -17.12
C ILE A 49 17.03 23.10 -18.43
N ALA A 50 16.96 22.14 -19.37
CA ALA A 50 17.61 22.27 -20.67
C ALA A 50 17.04 23.47 -21.46
N GLU A 51 15.73 23.64 -21.45
CA GLU A 51 15.05 24.78 -22.08
C GLU A 51 15.46 26.11 -21.43
N GLN A 52 15.43 26.21 -20.10
CA GLN A 52 15.79 27.43 -19.36
C GLN A 52 17.27 27.81 -19.51
N SER A 53 18.16 26.83 -19.65
CA SER A 53 19.61 27.05 -19.77
C SER A 53 20.11 27.23 -21.20
N GLY A 54 19.30 26.87 -22.20
CA GLY A 54 19.70 26.89 -23.61
C GLY A 54 20.81 25.90 -23.98
N THR A 55 21.08 24.90 -23.13
CA THR A 55 22.14 23.90 -23.33
C THR A 55 21.69 22.53 -22.81
N THR A 56 22.47 21.48 -23.05
CA THR A 56 22.08 20.12 -22.65
C THR A 56 22.40 19.87 -21.17
N ILE A 57 21.65 18.96 -20.54
CA ILE A 57 21.95 18.50 -19.18
C ILE A 57 23.36 17.92 -19.07
N ALA A 58 23.83 17.22 -20.11
CA ALA A 58 25.18 16.67 -20.14
C ALA A 58 26.24 17.78 -20.05
N ASP A 59 26.05 18.89 -20.78
CA ASP A 59 26.96 20.05 -20.74
C ASP A 59 26.93 20.75 -19.39
N LEU A 60 25.74 20.89 -18.77
CA LEU A 60 25.61 21.48 -17.43
C LEU A 60 26.34 20.66 -16.37
N VAL A 61 26.13 19.33 -16.37
CA VAL A 61 26.80 18.44 -15.41
C VAL A 61 28.31 18.40 -15.63
N ALA A 62 28.77 18.43 -16.89
CA ALA A 62 30.19 18.43 -17.21
C ALA A 62 30.91 19.72 -16.77
N ARG A 63 30.20 20.85 -16.75
CA ARG A 63 30.73 22.13 -16.26
C ARG A 63 30.84 22.14 -14.73
N ASP A 64 29.73 21.88 -14.05
CA ASP A 64 29.67 21.85 -12.58
C ASP A 64 28.42 21.09 -12.10
N ILE A 65 28.64 19.91 -11.54
CA ILE A 65 27.57 19.06 -11.02
C ILE A 65 26.88 19.68 -9.80
N GLU A 66 27.58 20.42 -8.94
CA GLU A 66 26.99 20.99 -7.72
C GLU A 66 26.06 22.16 -8.05
N SER A 67 26.48 23.04 -8.97
CA SER A 67 25.62 24.08 -9.53
C SER A 67 24.40 23.49 -10.26
N PHE A 68 24.59 22.39 -11.00
CA PHE A 68 23.47 21.67 -11.61
C PHE A 68 22.49 21.15 -10.54
N ARG A 69 22.95 20.54 -9.45
CA ARG A 69 22.07 20.06 -8.36
C ARG A 69 21.31 21.20 -7.69
N THR A 70 21.95 22.35 -7.50
CA THR A 70 21.29 23.55 -6.97
C THR A 70 20.19 24.05 -7.91
N THR A 71 20.46 24.05 -9.22
CA THR A 71 19.49 24.40 -10.26
C THR A 71 18.34 23.40 -10.31
N GLU A 72 18.64 22.10 -10.20
CA GLU A 72 17.65 21.01 -10.18
C GLU A 72 16.68 21.17 -9.00
N ALA A 73 17.21 21.39 -7.79
CA ALA A 73 16.41 21.60 -6.59
C ALA A 73 15.55 22.88 -6.65
N ARG A 74 16.12 23.99 -7.16
CA ARG A 74 15.39 25.25 -7.34
C ARG A 74 14.26 25.10 -8.34
N THR A 75 14.53 24.47 -9.49
CA THR A 75 13.53 24.27 -10.54
C THR A 75 12.40 23.36 -10.06
N ALA A 76 12.73 22.28 -9.34
CA ALA A 76 11.74 21.39 -8.75
C ALA A 76 10.82 22.16 -7.78
N ARG A 77 11.38 23.03 -6.92
CA ARG A 77 10.59 23.89 -6.01
C ARG A 77 9.65 24.82 -6.77
N THR A 78 10.15 25.52 -7.79
CA THR A 78 9.32 26.39 -8.63
C THR A 78 8.17 25.64 -9.32
N LEU A 79 8.42 24.42 -9.79
CA LEU A 79 7.37 23.60 -10.41
C LEU A 79 6.34 23.10 -9.39
N VAL A 80 6.75 22.80 -8.16
CA VAL A 80 5.80 22.40 -7.10
C VAL A 80 4.85 23.54 -6.73
N GLU A 81 5.30 24.79 -6.82
CA GLU A 81 4.48 25.98 -6.59
C GLU A 81 3.54 26.31 -7.78
N HIS A 82 3.64 25.58 -8.90
CA HIS A 82 2.81 25.80 -10.07
C HIS A 82 1.33 25.50 -9.77
N HIS A 83 0.44 26.35 -10.30
CA HIS A 83 -1.01 26.17 -10.19
C HIS A 83 -1.47 24.86 -10.86
N ASN A 84 -2.56 24.27 -10.40
CA ASN A 84 -3.15 23.02 -10.93
C ASN A 84 -2.36 21.73 -10.67
N ALA A 85 -1.54 21.70 -9.61
CA ALA A 85 -1.01 20.45 -9.07
C ALA A 85 -0.26 19.60 -10.12
N PRO A 86 0.92 20.00 -10.60
CA PRO A 86 1.59 19.24 -11.66
C PRO A 86 2.04 17.84 -11.23
N ILE A 87 2.30 16.99 -12.22
CA ILE A 87 3.09 15.76 -12.09
C ILE A 87 4.48 16.04 -12.67
N ILE A 88 5.51 15.89 -11.86
CA ILE A 88 6.89 16.26 -12.18
C ILE A 88 7.75 14.99 -12.22
N ALA A 89 8.39 14.69 -13.35
CA ALA A 89 9.39 13.64 -13.44
C ALA A 89 10.77 14.20 -13.06
N SER A 90 11.41 13.66 -12.02
CA SER A 90 12.72 14.13 -11.59
C SER A 90 13.87 13.53 -12.40
N GLY A 91 15.01 14.20 -12.41
CA GLY A 91 16.30 13.58 -12.72
C GLY A 91 16.61 12.47 -11.71
N ALA A 92 17.32 11.43 -12.15
CA ALA A 92 17.69 10.30 -11.28
C ALA A 92 18.75 10.65 -10.22
N GLY A 93 19.32 11.86 -10.28
CA GLY A 93 20.31 12.34 -9.32
C GLY A 93 19.78 13.37 -8.33
N LEU A 94 18.50 13.75 -8.42
CA LEU A 94 17.88 14.70 -7.49
C LEU A 94 18.13 14.26 -6.04
N ASN A 95 18.71 15.16 -5.25
CA ASN A 95 19.14 14.90 -3.88
C ASN A 95 18.46 15.80 -2.85
N ALA A 96 17.79 16.87 -3.28
CA ALA A 96 16.98 17.73 -2.44
C ALA A 96 15.53 17.72 -2.96
N PHE A 97 14.61 17.21 -2.16
CA PHE A 97 13.20 17.09 -2.53
C PHE A 97 12.45 18.37 -2.12
N PRO A 98 11.68 18.99 -3.03
CA PRO A 98 10.90 20.18 -2.70
C PRO A 98 9.81 19.84 -1.66
N PRO A 99 9.62 20.68 -0.62
CA PRO A 99 8.48 20.55 0.28
C PRO A 99 7.18 20.79 -0.50
N GLY A 100 6.07 20.23 -0.04
CA GLY A 100 4.75 20.49 -0.61
C GLY A 100 4.37 19.59 -1.80
N ALA A 101 5.19 18.59 -2.14
CA ALA A 101 4.87 17.60 -3.15
C ALA A 101 4.80 16.18 -2.57
N ILE A 102 3.84 15.40 -3.06
CA ILE A 102 3.79 13.97 -2.79
C ILE A 102 4.81 13.27 -3.67
N ILE A 103 5.69 12.51 -3.03
CA ILE A 103 6.79 11.80 -3.69
C ILE A 103 6.36 10.36 -3.97
N VAL A 104 6.37 9.98 -5.25
CA VAL A 104 6.11 8.60 -5.70
C VAL A 104 7.40 8.00 -6.25
N TRP A 105 7.88 6.95 -5.59
CA TRP A 105 9.05 6.19 -6.05
C TRP A 105 8.63 5.16 -7.10
N ILE A 106 9.09 5.37 -8.34
CA ILE A 106 8.91 4.44 -9.44
C ILE A 106 10.04 3.41 -9.42
N HIS A 107 9.71 2.16 -9.14
CA HIS A 107 10.61 1.03 -9.19
C HIS A 107 10.19 0.10 -10.34
N ARG A 108 11.12 -0.26 -11.24
CA ARG A 108 10.86 -1.19 -12.34
C ARG A 108 11.84 -2.36 -12.30
N ASP A 109 11.32 -3.58 -12.31
CA ASP A 109 12.15 -4.78 -12.36
C ASP A 109 12.97 -4.80 -13.65
N GLY A 110 14.27 -5.07 -13.52
CA GLY A 110 15.12 -5.24 -14.69
C GLY A 110 15.38 -3.97 -15.49
N TRP A 111 15.39 -2.80 -14.85
CA TRP A 111 15.70 -1.51 -15.48
C TRP A 111 17.16 -1.41 -15.99
N GLN A 112 18.08 -2.21 -15.45
CA GLN A 112 19.52 -2.15 -15.73
C GLN A 112 19.89 -2.18 -17.24
N PRO A 113 19.32 -3.05 -18.09
CA PRO A 113 19.63 -3.07 -19.51
C PRO A 113 19.22 -1.78 -20.23
N THR A 114 18.13 -1.12 -19.79
CA THR A 114 17.69 0.16 -20.39
C THR A 114 18.72 1.28 -20.18
N VAL A 115 19.52 1.15 -19.13
CA VAL A 115 20.64 2.04 -18.84
C VAL A 115 21.85 1.71 -19.67
N ALA A 116 22.18 0.42 -19.77
CA ALA A 116 23.31 -0.05 -20.54
C ALA A 116 23.19 0.31 -22.03
N THR A 117 21.98 0.31 -22.60
CA THR A 117 21.71 0.63 -24.01
C THR A 117 21.30 2.08 -24.26
N SER A 118 21.29 2.93 -23.22
CA SER A 118 20.91 4.34 -23.36
C SER A 118 21.96 5.13 -24.16
N ALA A 119 21.50 6.04 -25.01
CA ALA A 119 22.37 7.04 -25.64
C ALA A 119 22.91 8.09 -24.66
N ARG A 120 22.37 8.16 -23.43
CA ARG A 120 22.86 9.07 -22.38
C ARG A 120 24.20 8.55 -21.83
N PRO A 121 25.19 9.43 -21.56
CA PRO A 121 26.45 9.03 -20.95
C PRO A 121 26.26 8.25 -19.63
N ARG A 122 27.18 7.34 -19.34
CA ARG A 122 27.25 6.66 -18.04
C ARG A 122 27.58 7.69 -16.95
N VAL A 123 27.05 7.48 -15.75
CA VAL A 123 27.28 8.39 -14.61
C VAL A 123 28.65 8.15 -14.01
N ARG A 124 29.09 6.89 -13.97
CA ARG A 124 30.40 6.45 -13.50
C ARG A 124 31.03 5.52 -14.55
N PRO A 125 31.47 6.05 -15.71
CA PRO A 125 32.01 5.24 -16.80
C PRO A 125 33.26 4.44 -16.42
N GLU A 126 33.96 4.84 -15.36
CA GLU A 126 35.14 4.17 -14.82
C GLU A 126 34.82 2.86 -14.06
N LEU A 127 33.56 2.64 -13.68
CA LEU A 127 33.10 1.38 -13.06
C LEU A 127 32.64 0.39 -14.13
N SER A 128 32.62 -0.90 -13.79
CA SER A 128 31.86 -1.88 -14.58
C SER A 128 30.37 -1.51 -14.58
N LEU A 129 29.59 -1.99 -15.57
CA LEU A 129 28.15 -1.71 -15.61
C LEU A 129 27.44 -2.22 -14.35
N ASP A 130 27.80 -3.42 -13.88
CA ASP A 130 27.22 -4.03 -12.70
C ASP A 130 27.59 -3.28 -11.41
N ASP A 131 28.84 -2.83 -11.29
CA ASP A 131 29.27 -2.04 -10.13
C ASP A 131 28.65 -0.64 -10.14
N GLU A 132 28.45 -0.03 -11.31
CA GLU A 132 27.73 1.24 -11.43
C GLU A 132 26.24 1.07 -11.04
N HIS A 133 25.58 -0.02 -11.47
CA HIS A 133 24.21 -0.32 -11.03
C HIS A 133 24.13 -0.51 -9.53
N ARG A 134 25.05 -1.27 -8.94
CA ARG A 134 25.11 -1.47 -7.48
C ARG A 134 25.32 -0.15 -6.75
N TRP A 135 26.28 0.67 -7.21
CA TRP A 135 26.51 2.00 -6.66
C TRP A 135 25.27 2.89 -6.76
N MET A 136 24.52 2.87 -7.87
CA MET A 136 23.28 3.63 -8.00
C MET A 136 22.22 3.17 -6.99
N ILE A 137 22.05 1.86 -6.81
CA ILE A 137 21.12 1.29 -5.81
C ILE A 137 21.51 1.76 -4.41
N ASP A 138 22.76 1.52 -4.01
CA ASP A 138 23.26 1.77 -2.66
C ASP A 138 23.25 3.25 -2.29
N THR A 139 23.48 4.15 -3.26
CA THR A 139 23.58 5.60 -2.99
C THR A 139 22.28 6.38 -3.21
N ARG A 140 21.27 5.82 -3.88
CA ARG A 140 20.05 6.55 -4.26
C ARG A 140 18.78 5.98 -3.64
N GLU A 141 18.60 4.67 -3.64
CA GLU A 141 17.36 4.06 -3.16
C GLU A 141 17.08 4.30 -1.68
N PRO A 142 18.06 4.30 -0.76
CA PRO A 142 17.81 4.65 0.63
C PRO A 142 17.16 6.03 0.78
N ARG A 143 17.65 7.03 0.03
CA ARG A 143 17.12 8.40 0.06
C ARG A 143 15.71 8.50 -0.53
N TRP A 144 15.43 7.77 -1.62
CA TRP A 144 14.06 7.73 -2.16
C TRP A 144 13.10 6.99 -1.25
N ARG A 145 13.51 5.87 -0.66
CA ARG A 145 12.71 5.13 0.33
C ARG A 145 12.38 6.02 1.54
N GLU A 146 13.37 6.81 1.97
CA GLU A 146 13.18 7.78 3.03
C GLU A 146 12.23 8.90 2.63
N ALA A 147 12.33 9.50 1.45
CA ALA A 147 11.48 10.62 1.07
C ALA A 147 10.08 10.22 0.53
N ALA A 148 9.94 9.02 -0.01
CA ALA A 148 8.73 8.59 -0.70
C ALA A 148 7.53 8.46 0.24
N HIS A 149 6.39 8.91 -0.27
CA HIS A 149 5.07 8.68 0.34
C HIS A 149 4.45 7.39 -0.21
N LEU A 150 4.68 7.14 -1.50
CA LEU A 150 4.18 5.97 -2.23
C LEU A 150 5.31 5.34 -3.06
N LYS A 151 5.20 4.04 -3.34
CA LYS A 151 6.10 3.25 -4.19
C LYS A 151 5.27 2.46 -5.20
N LEU A 152 5.49 2.74 -6.49
CA LEU A 152 4.94 1.95 -7.59
C LEU A 152 5.98 0.92 -8.04
N ASN A 153 5.70 -0.35 -7.76
CA ASN A 153 6.49 -1.48 -8.25
C ASN A 153 5.95 -1.95 -9.60
N ILE A 154 6.79 -1.89 -10.62
CA ILE A 154 6.46 -2.24 -12.00
C ILE A 154 7.24 -3.50 -12.40
N PRO A 155 6.57 -4.65 -12.53
CA PRO A 155 7.19 -5.88 -13.01
C PRO A 155 7.69 -5.73 -14.43
N ARG A 156 8.68 -6.55 -14.80
CA ARG A 156 9.33 -6.51 -16.12
C ARG A 156 8.33 -6.58 -17.29
N THR A 157 7.35 -7.46 -17.18
CA THR A 157 6.33 -7.74 -18.21
C THR A 157 5.17 -6.77 -18.22
N ARG A 158 5.10 -5.84 -17.25
CA ARG A 158 4.00 -4.89 -17.18
C ARG A 158 4.10 -3.86 -18.29
N SER A 159 3.02 -3.77 -19.08
CA SER A 159 2.93 -2.80 -20.16
C SER A 159 2.97 -1.36 -19.62
N VAL A 160 3.38 -0.43 -20.50
CA VAL A 160 3.45 0.99 -20.16
C VAL A 160 2.06 1.53 -19.77
N ASP A 161 1.03 1.19 -20.55
CA ASP A 161 -0.35 1.64 -20.29
C ASP A 161 -0.86 1.13 -18.94
N ARG A 162 -0.67 -0.16 -18.66
CA ARG A 162 -1.04 -0.77 -17.37
C ARG A 162 -0.35 -0.07 -16.20
N ALA A 163 0.95 0.22 -16.32
CA ALA A 163 1.70 0.90 -15.28
C ALA A 163 1.29 2.38 -15.13
N ALA A 164 0.89 3.05 -16.22
CA ALA A 164 0.36 4.40 -16.18
C ALA A 164 -1.00 4.46 -15.47
N ASP A 165 -1.88 3.48 -15.72
CA ASP A 165 -3.16 3.33 -15.01
C ASP A 165 -2.95 3.09 -13.51
N ASP A 166 -1.99 2.24 -13.14
CA ASP A 166 -1.63 1.99 -11.73
C ASP A 166 -1.12 3.28 -11.07
N LEU A 167 -0.24 4.03 -11.76
CA LEU A 167 0.25 5.32 -11.29
C LEU A 167 -0.89 6.33 -11.12
N ALA A 168 -1.77 6.45 -12.12
CA ALA A 168 -2.91 7.35 -12.08
C ALA A 168 -3.88 7.00 -10.95
N THR A 169 -4.10 5.70 -10.69
CA THR A 169 -4.92 5.22 -9.57
C THR A 169 -4.33 5.63 -8.23
N LEU A 170 -3.03 5.42 -8.02
CA LEU A 170 -2.34 5.83 -6.78
C LEU A 170 -2.38 7.35 -6.58
N ILE A 171 -2.11 8.12 -7.65
CA ILE A 171 -2.16 9.58 -7.61
C ILE A 171 -3.57 10.07 -7.31
N ASN A 172 -4.60 9.48 -7.92
CA ASN A 172 -5.99 9.84 -7.66
C ASN A 172 -6.37 9.59 -6.19
N TRP A 173 -6.03 8.43 -5.63
CA TRP A 173 -6.32 8.12 -4.22
C TRP A 173 -5.63 9.09 -3.27
N VAL A 174 -4.34 9.33 -3.44
CA VAL A 174 -3.61 10.22 -2.53
C VAL A 174 -4.05 11.68 -2.66
N SER A 175 -4.46 12.10 -3.86
CA SER A 175 -4.98 13.46 -4.10
C SER A 175 -6.32 13.72 -3.40
N GLN A 176 -7.07 12.67 -3.04
CA GLN A 176 -8.33 12.80 -2.30
C GLN A 176 -8.13 12.88 -0.78
N VAL A 177 -6.96 12.51 -0.26
CA VAL A 177 -6.71 12.44 1.19
C VAL A 177 -7.02 13.76 1.90
N PRO A 178 -6.61 14.95 1.42
CA PRO A 178 -6.94 16.23 2.08
C PRO A 178 -8.45 16.53 2.17
N HIS A 179 -9.28 15.82 1.40
CA HIS A 179 -10.74 15.98 1.37
C HIS A 179 -11.46 14.81 2.05
N SER A 180 -10.70 13.85 2.59
CA SER A 180 -11.23 12.73 3.32
C SER A 180 -11.81 13.18 4.65
N PRO A 181 -13.01 12.73 5.05
CA PRO A 181 -13.51 12.95 6.40
C PRO A 181 -12.63 12.26 7.46
N LEU A 182 -11.81 11.28 7.06
CA LEU A 182 -10.89 10.57 7.95
C LEU A 182 -9.54 11.26 8.12
N ALA A 183 -9.16 12.18 7.23
CA ALA A 183 -7.87 12.86 7.32
C ALA A 183 -7.73 13.64 8.65
N PRO A 184 -8.72 14.45 9.09
CA PRO A 184 -8.67 15.12 10.40
C PRO A 184 -8.64 14.16 11.61
N LEU A 185 -9.04 12.89 11.44
CA LEU A 185 -9.01 11.86 12.49
C LEU A 185 -7.74 11.01 12.46
N THR A 186 -6.87 11.24 11.48
CA THR A 186 -5.65 10.46 11.25
C THR A 186 -4.45 11.15 11.87
N THR A 187 -3.70 10.38 12.67
CA THR A 187 -2.51 10.81 13.40
C THR A 187 -1.28 10.15 12.80
N LEU A 188 -0.22 10.90 12.53
CA LEU A 188 1.08 10.34 12.14
C LEU A 188 1.92 10.02 13.39
N VAL A 189 2.64 8.90 13.36
CA VAL A 189 3.43 8.38 14.47
C VAL A 189 4.92 8.31 14.08
N PRO A 190 5.69 9.37 14.34
CA PRO A 190 7.14 9.37 14.14
C PRO A 190 7.87 8.47 15.15
N LEU A 191 8.98 7.83 14.71
CA LEU A 191 9.82 7.00 15.58
C LEU A 191 11.12 7.68 16.01
N THR A 192 11.57 8.69 15.28
CA THR A 192 12.84 9.41 15.49
C THR A 192 12.63 10.93 15.41
N PRO A 193 13.61 11.76 15.85
CA PRO A 193 13.56 13.20 15.63
C PRO A 193 13.42 13.59 14.14
N ASP A 194 14.14 12.93 13.24
CA ASP A 194 14.04 13.18 11.80
C ASP A 194 12.63 12.83 11.27
N ASP A 195 12.00 11.78 11.81
CA ASP A 195 10.62 11.45 11.48
C ASP A 195 9.63 12.50 11.94
N LEU A 196 9.90 13.20 13.05
CA LEU A 196 8.98 14.18 13.63
C LEU A 196 8.82 15.39 12.71
N SER A 197 9.92 15.95 12.21
CA SER A 197 9.88 17.06 11.25
C SER A 197 9.13 16.66 9.98
N ARG A 198 9.43 15.48 9.44
CA ARG A 198 8.71 14.92 8.29
C ARG A 198 7.23 14.73 8.59
N ALA A 199 6.87 14.18 9.75
CA ALA A 199 5.47 13.92 10.11
C ALA A 199 4.65 15.22 10.12
N LEU A 200 5.21 16.32 10.62
CA LEU A 200 4.55 17.63 10.59
C LEU A 200 4.33 18.10 9.16
N HIS A 201 5.33 17.93 8.30
CA HIS A 201 5.23 18.28 6.89
C HIS A 201 4.17 17.43 6.17
N ASP A 202 4.25 16.11 6.28
CA ASP A 202 3.33 15.16 5.64
C ASP A 202 1.89 15.37 6.17
N ARG A 203 1.74 15.68 7.47
CA ARG A 203 0.45 16.05 8.08
C ARG A 203 -0.15 17.28 7.38
N ALA A 204 0.63 18.36 7.24
CA ALA A 204 0.17 19.57 6.59
C ALA A 204 -0.16 19.35 5.11
N LEU A 205 0.71 18.62 4.39
CA LEU A 205 0.56 18.30 2.98
C LEU A 205 -0.71 17.48 2.69
N LEU A 206 -1.02 16.51 3.54
CA LEU A 206 -2.14 15.59 3.36
C LEU A 206 -3.40 16.01 4.13
N GLY A 207 -3.37 17.13 4.86
CA GLY A 207 -4.50 17.60 5.68
C GLY A 207 -4.83 16.66 6.85
N LEU A 208 -3.84 15.93 7.38
CA LEU A 208 -4.05 15.00 8.48
C LEU A 208 -4.25 15.74 9.81
N GLY A 209 -4.87 15.06 10.78
CA GLY A 209 -5.26 15.63 12.05
C GLY A 209 -4.10 16.00 12.96
N ARG A 210 -3.26 15.03 13.33
CA ARG A 210 -2.28 15.19 14.43
C ARG A 210 -0.95 14.50 14.15
N VAL A 211 0.06 14.83 14.96
CA VAL A 211 1.32 14.06 15.08
C VAL A 211 1.50 13.59 16.52
N GLU A 212 1.70 12.29 16.72
CA GLU A 212 1.90 11.67 18.03
C GLU A 212 3.37 11.71 18.47
N VAL A 213 3.65 12.37 19.60
CA VAL A 213 4.96 12.32 20.26
C VAL A 213 4.83 11.45 21.50
N ARG A 214 5.62 10.38 21.59
CA ARG A 214 5.54 9.42 22.69
C ARG A 214 6.70 9.56 23.67
N SER A 215 6.40 9.56 24.97
CA SER A 215 7.41 9.76 26.01
C SER A 215 8.47 8.65 26.10
N ASP A 216 8.18 7.44 25.63
CA ASP A 216 9.14 6.32 25.57
C ASP A 216 10.12 6.44 24.39
N ARG A 217 9.79 7.24 23.38
CA ARG A 217 10.64 7.49 22.20
C ARG A 217 11.33 8.85 22.25
N PHE A 218 10.69 9.82 22.92
CA PHE A 218 11.18 11.18 23.12
C PHE A 218 11.23 11.49 24.63
N PRO A 219 12.09 10.81 25.40
CA PRO A 219 12.18 11.03 26.85
C PRO A 219 12.61 12.47 27.17
N THR A 220 13.53 12.99 26.35
CA THR A 220 13.84 14.42 26.25
C THR A 220 13.39 14.88 24.88
N LEU A 221 12.62 15.96 24.83
CA LEU A 221 12.28 16.58 23.55
C LEU A 221 13.55 17.23 22.96
N PRO A 222 13.75 17.20 21.63
CA PRO A 222 14.89 17.88 21.02
C PRO A 222 14.95 19.38 21.39
N ALA A 223 16.11 20.03 21.21
CA ALA A 223 16.24 21.43 21.60
C ALA A 223 15.32 22.34 20.73
N PRO A 224 14.85 23.50 21.24
CA PRO A 224 13.97 24.39 20.49
C PRO A 224 14.50 24.82 19.11
N THR A 225 15.82 24.83 18.90
CA THR A 225 16.46 25.12 17.61
C THR A 225 16.33 24.00 16.58
N ASP A 226 16.27 22.75 17.03
CA ASP A 226 16.00 21.57 16.18
C ASP A 226 14.49 21.41 15.93
N LEU A 227 13.68 22.18 16.66
CA LEU A 227 12.21 22.12 16.74
C LEU A 227 11.56 23.49 16.50
N LEU A 228 12.22 24.40 15.79
CA LEU A 228 11.68 25.74 15.49
C LEU A 228 10.28 25.69 14.84
N ASP A 229 9.92 24.56 14.24
CA ASP A 229 8.60 24.26 13.72
C ASP A 229 7.60 23.78 14.80
N LEU A 230 8.00 23.04 15.84
CA LEU A 230 7.05 22.57 16.88
C LEU A 230 6.44 23.72 17.68
N ASN A 231 7.20 24.80 17.92
CA ASN A 231 6.67 25.99 18.56
C ASN A 231 5.63 26.73 17.68
N GLN A 232 5.62 26.47 16.37
CA GLN A 232 4.63 27.00 15.43
C GLN A 232 3.42 26.07 15.25
N HIS A 233 3.59 24.77 15.55
CA HIS A 233 2.56 23.73 15.39
C HIS A 233 2.08 23.05 16.70
N PRO A 234 2.10 23.68 17.90
CA PRO A 234 1.80 22.97 19.15
C PRO A 234 0.37 22.42 19.15
N THR A 235 -0.58 23.15 18.56
CA THR A 235 -1.99 22.76 18.44
C THR A 235 -2.26 21.54 17.55
N GLU A 236 -1.22 20.97 16.94
CA GLU A 236 -1.28 19.80 16.06
C GLU A 236 -0.74 18.53 16.75
N LEU A 237 -0.10 18.68 17.91
CA LEU A 237 0.58 17.59 18.61
C LEU A 237 -0.37 16.81 19.53
N LEU A 238 -0.19 15.50 19.53
CA LEU A 238 -0.71 14.58 20.53
C LEU A 238 0.47 14.10 21.39
N LEU A 239 0.49 14.44 22.68
CA LEU A 239 1.51 13.93 23.60
C LEU A 239 1.03 12.63 24.25
N SER A 240 1.73 11.54 23.99
CA SER A 240 1.38 10.21 24.47
C SER A 240 2.28 9.76 25.61
N LEU A 241 1.73 9.72 26.82
CA LEU A 241 2.42 9.24 28.02
C LEU A 241 2.53 7.72 27.98
N ARG A 242 3.77 7.24 27.84
CA ARG A 242 4.19 5.84 27.86
C ARG A 242 5.28 5.58 28.93
N HIS A 243 5.42 6.51 29.87
CA HIS A 243 6.43 6.52 30.94
C HIS A 243 5.76 6.94 32.26
N PRO A 244 6.21 6.46 33.45
CA PRO A 244 5.57 6.74 34.74
C PRO A 244 5.70 8.18 35.28
N GLU A 245 6.17 9.15 34.49
CA GLU A 245 6.38 10.55 34.91
C GLU A 245 5.41 11.48 34.17
N PRO A 246 4.21 11.79 34.73
CA PRO A 246 3.19 12.57 34.05
C PRO A 246 3.60 14.01 33.77
N ARG A 247 4.56 14.58 34.52
CA ARG A 247 5.04 15.94 34.26
C ARG A 247 5.72 16.09 32.91
N TRP A 248 6.11 15.00 32.26
CA TRP A 248 6.56 15.03 30.87
C TRP A 248 5.54 15.67 29.92
N LEU A 249 4.23 15.54 30.19
CA LEU A 249 3.15 16.17 29.41
C LEU A 249 3.20 17.71 29.46
N LEU A 250 3.88 18.29 30.43
CA LEU A 250 4.03 19.74 30.60
C LEU A 250 5.18 20.33 29.78
N ASN A 251 6.02 19.48 29.17
CA ASN A 251 7.20 19.92 28.43
C ASN A 251 6.84 20.74 27.16
N ILE A 252 5.64 20.52 26.57
CA ILE A 252 5.12 21.35 25.47
C ILE A 252 3.75 21.91 25.88
N PRO A 253 3.61 23.24 26.02
CA PRO A 253 2.32 23.84 26.32
C PRO A 253 1.40 23.85 25.09
N ARG A 254 0.08 23.90 25.31
CA ARG A 254 -0.95 24.15 24.27
C ARG A 254 -1.01 23.10 23.15
N VAL A 255 -0.86 21.83 23.52
CA VAL A 255 -0.99 20.72 22.57
C VAL A 255 -2.45 20.40 22.22
N ALA A 256 -2.67 19.70 21.09
CA ALA A 256 -4.01 19.31 20.64
C ALA A 256 -4.68 18.33 21.61
N ALA A 257 -3.88 17.40 22.13
CA ALA A 257 -4.36 16.33 23.00
C ALA A 257 -3.25 15.71 23.83
N TRP A 258 -3.65 15.04 24.90
CA TRP A 258 -2.83 14.07 25.63
C TRP A 258 -3.39 12.67 25.42
N ASP A 259 -2.55 11.66 25.27
CA ASP A 259 -2.92 10.23 25.36
C ASP A 259 -2.23 9.63 26.57
N ILE A 260 -3.01 9.24 27.57
CA ILE A 260 -2.55 8.62 28.80
C ILE A 260 -2.81 7.11 28.68
N ASP A 261 -1.74 6.32 28.69
CA ASP A 261 -1.88 4.87 28.79
C ASP A 261 -2.35 4.49 30.20
N LEU A 262 -3.35 3.61 30.28
CA LEU A 262 -4.00 3.16 31.49
C LEU A 262 -2.99 2.68 32.55
N ARG A 263 -1.85 2.11 32.13
CA ARG A 263 -0.76 1.67 33.03
C ARG A 263 -0.17 2.81 33.86
N PHE A 264 -0.30 4.05 33.41
CA PHE A 264 0.23 5.25 34.10
C PHE A 264 -0.88 6.14 34.68
N LEU A 265 -2.12 5.64 34.74
CA LEU A 265 -3.25 6.37 35.31
C LEU A 265 -2.96 6.75 36.77
N THR A 266 -2.53 5.79 37.61
CA THR A 266 -2.24 6.04 39.02
C THR A 266 -1.23 7.18 39.22
N ASN A 267 -0.13 7.19 38.46
CA ASN A 267 0.84 8.28 38.50
C ASN A 267 0.20 9.62 38.09
N THR A 268 -0.61 9.59 37.04
CA THR A 268 -1.32 10.77 36.52
C THR A 268 -2.28 11.36 37.55
N LEU A 269 -3.06 10.52 38.25
CA LEU A 269 -3.98 10.96 39.31
C LEU A 269 -3.23 11.62 40.47
N HIS A 270 -2.08 11.08 40.89
CA HIS A 270 -1.24 11.71 41.91
C HIS A 270 -0.66 13.06 41.46
N SER A 271 -0.54 13.30 40.15
CA SER A 271 -0.03 14.55 39.58
C SER A 271 -1.12 15.51 39.12
N ALA A 272 -2.40 15.20 39.34
CA ALA A 272 -3.53 15.90 38.75
C ALA A 272 -3.50 17.41 39.02
N ASP A 273 -3.20 17.83 40.25
CA ASP A 273 -3.14 19.26 40.62
C ASP A 273 -2.12 20.05 39.79
N ALA A 274 -0.99 19.43 39.43
CA ALA A 274 0.02 20.05 38.58
C ALA A 274 -0.40 20.09 37.09
N LEU A 275 -1.25 19.15 36.66
CA LEU A 275 -1.66 19.01 35.27
C LEU A 275 -2.88 19.90 34.92
N ARG A 276 -3.82 20.09 35.85
CA ARG A 276 -5.08 20.85 35.64
C ARG A 276 -4.91 22.23 34.96
N PRO A 277 -3.89 23.05 35.28
CA PRO A 277 -3.73 24.35 34.64
C PRO A 277 -3.33 24.30 33.15
N HIS A 278 -2.94 23.12 32.65
CA HIS A 278 -2.32 22.94 31.34
C HIS A 278 -3.09 22.00 30.40
N LEU A 279 -4.33 21.65 30.77
CA LEU A 279 -5.10 20.62 30.06
C LEU A 279 -5.34 20.99 28.58
N PRO A 280 -5.06 20.07 27.64
CA PRO A 280 -5.42 20.26 26.24
C PRO A 280 -6.93 20.08 26.03
N PRO A 281 -7.48 20.49 24.87
CA PRO A 281 -8.91 20.32 24.57
C PRO A 281 -9.40 18.87 24.71
N THR A 282 -8.63 17.91 24.18
CA THR A 282 -8.97 16.47 24.20
C THR A 282 -7.99 15.69 25.07
N ILE A 283 -8.51 14.73 25.84
CA ILE A 283 -7.73 13.70 26.51
C ILE A 283 -8.10 12.35 25.90
N ILE A 284 -7.11 11.54 25.58
CA ILE A 284 -7.27 10.15 25.16
C ILE A 284 -6.84 9.28 26.34
N LEU A 285 -7.67 8.33 26.73
CA LEU A 285 -7.30 7.29 27.69
C LEU A 285 -7.18 5.97 26.92
N SER A 286 -5.98 5.37 26.94
CA SER A 286 -5.67 4.22 26.10
C SER A 286 -5.33 2.95 26.89
N ALA A 287 -5.81 1.81 26.42
CA ALA A 287 -5.44 0.50 26.95
C ALA A 287 -4.85 -0.38 25.85
N HIS A 288 -3.75 -1.08 26.17
CA HIS A 288 -3.01 -1.93 25.24
C HIS A 288 -2.77 -3.34 25.84
N PRO A 289 -3.83 -4.12 26.12
CA PRO A 289 -3.67 -5.44 26.74
C PRO A 289 -3.10 -6.46 25.75
N ASP A 290 -2.48 -7.51 26.29
CA ASP A 290 -1.87 -8.59 25.49
C ASP A 290 -2.89 -9.49 24.80
N ARG A 291 -4.16 -9.44 25.20
CA ARG A 291 -5.31 -10.08 24.55
C ARG A 291 -6.58 -9.32 24.93
N PRO A 292 -7.64 -9.39 24.11
CA PRO A 292 -8.91 -8.78 24.49
C PRO A 292 -9.59 -9.57 25.60
N ALA A 293 -10.04 -8.88 26.65
CA ALA A 293 -10.84 -9.43 27.73
C ALA A 293 -12.04 -8.54 28.04
N PRO A 294 -13.21 -9.10 28.43
CA PRO A 294 -14.38 -8.31 28.81
C PRO A 294 -14.10 -7.30 29.93
N THR A 295 -13.22 -7.65 30.87
CA THR A 295 -12.83 -6.79 32.01
C THR A 295 -12.04 -5.55 31.61
N ASP A 296 -11.40 -5.54 30.43
CA ASP A 296 -10.61 -4.39 29.98
C ASP A 296 -11.49 -3.16 29.76
N LEU A 297 -12.73 -3.40 29.35
CA LEU A 297 -13.71 -2.36 29.07
C LEU A 297 -14.17 -1.67 30.36
N ASP A 298 -14.57 -2.46 31.37
CA ASP A 298 -14.98 -1.92 32.67
C ASP A 298 -13.83 -1.12 33.29
N ALA A 299 -12.61 -1.65 33.23
CA ALA A 299 -11.43 -0.95 33.71
C ALA A 299 -11.18 0.39 32.98
N LEU A 300 -11.43 0.45 31.67
CA LEU A 300 -11.23 1.67 30.88
C LEU A 300 -12.30 2.73 31.19
N LEU A 301 -13.56 2.32 31.39
CA LEU A 301 -14.66 3.22 31.77
C LEU A 301 -14.48 3.77 33.19
N ASP A 302 -14.15 2.90 34.16
CA ASP A 302 -13.87 3.30 35.54
C ASP A 302 -12.69 4.27 35.61
N ALA A 303 -11.64 3.99 34.84
CA ALA A 303 -10.48 4.85 34.72
C ALA A 303 -10.82 6.22 34.11
N ALA A 304 -11.69 6.28 33.11
CA ALA A 304 -12.15 7.53 32.53
C ALA A 304 -12.93 8.38 33.54
N ALA A 305 -13.82 7.77 34.32
CA ALA A 305 -14.56 8.46 35.38
C ALA A 305 -13.62 9.00 36.48
N ALA A 306 -12.64 8.20 36.90
CA ALA A 306 -11.62 8.62 37.87
C ALA A 306 -10.77 9.78 37.34
N LEU A 307 -10.35 9.71 36.07
CA LEU A 307 -9.55 10.74 35.42
C LEU A 307 -10.34 12.05 35.24
N ALA A 308 -11.59 11.97 34.79
CA ALA A 308 -12.48 13.12 34.63
C ALA A 308 -12.65 13.87 35.96
N THR A 309 -12.90 13.12 37.04
CA THR A 309 -13.02 13.66 38.40
C THR A 309 -11.72 14.32 38.85
N ALA A 310 -10.58 13.62 38.71
CA ALA A 310 -9.30 14.13 39.18
C ALA A 310 -8.82 15.36 38.42
N LEU A 311 -9.13 15.48 37.14
CA LEU A 311 -8.78 16.63 36.30
C LEU A 311 -9.86 17.71 36.27
N ALA A 312 -11.01 17.49 36.91
CA ALA A 312 -12.17 18.39 36.92
C ALA A 312 -12.64 18.77 35.50
N ILE A 313 -12.87 17.75 34.66
CA ILE A 313 -13.31 17.92 33.27
C ILE A 313 -14.57 17.11 32.97
N ASP A 314 -15.31 17.52 31.94
CA ASP A 314 -16.46 16.75 31.46
C ASP A 314 -16.01 15.41 30.85
N PRO A 315 -16.76 14.30 31.09
CA PRO A 315 -16.43 12.98 30.52
C PRO A 315 -16.29 12.98 29.00
N GLU A 316 -17.06 13.79 28.28
CA GLU A 316 -17.02 13.90 26.81
C GLU A 316 -15.67 14.40 26.26
N ARG A 317 -14.86 15.07 27.10
CA ARG A 317 -13.47 15.46 26.73
C ARG A 317 -12.52 14.27 26.69
N ILE A 318 -12.91 13.13 27.24
CA ILE A 318 -12.13 11.89 27.24
C ILE A 318 -12.58 11.02 26.06
N THR A 319 -11.68 10.80 25.12
CA THR A 319 -11.79 9.78 24.08
C THR A 319 -11.16 8.47 24.56
N LEU A 320 -11.88 7.37 24.43
CA LEU A 320 -11.39 6.05 24.81
C LEU A 320 -10.69 5.37 23.62
N LYS A 321 -9.54 4.75 23.88
CA LYS A 321 -8.76 4.00 22.88
C LYS A 321 -8.46 2.60 23.39
N TYR A 322 -9.06 1.59 22.77
CA TYR A 322 -8.81 0.20 23.11
C TYR A 322 -8.01 -0.50 22.02
N ALA A 323 -6.78 -0.90 22.32
CA ALA A 323 -5.85 -1.46 21.33
C ALA A 323 -5.26 -2.80 21.81
N PRO A 324 -6.05 -3.87 21.92
CA PRO A 324 -5.58 -5.18 22.33
C PRO A 324 -4.69 -5.83 21.25
N GLN A 325 -3.74 -6.68 21.63
CA GLN A 325 -3.13 -7.61 20.66
C GLN A 325 -4.17 -8.65 20.22
N ALA A 326 -4.22 -8.94 18.91
CA ALA A 326 -5.17 -9.89 18.34
C ALA A 326 -4.45 -10.83 17.34
N PRO A 327 -3.78 -11.89 17.82
CA PRO A 327 -2.95 -12.77 16.98
C PRO A 327 -3.75 -13.76 16.11
N ASP A 328 -5.05 -13.92 16.33
CA ASP A 328 -5.88 -14.94 15.68
C ASP A 328 -7.31 -14.42 15.42
N ALA A 329 -8.07 -15.12 14.58
CA ALA A 329 -9.42 -14.68 14.20
C ALA A 329 -10.37 -14.59 15.39
N ALA A 330 -10.21 -15.45 16.41
CA ALA A 330 -11.02 -15.45 17.61
C ALA A 330 -10.79 -14.19 18.47
N SER A 331 -9.54 -13.81 18.69
CA SER A 331 -9.18 -12.57 19.39
C SER A 331 -9.57 -11.33 18.59
N ILE A 332 -9.47 -11.34 17.26
CA ILE A 332 -9.99 -10.26 16.42
C ILE A 332 -11.50 -10.09 16.64
N LEU A 333 -12.27 -11.18 16.57
CA LEU A 333 -13.71 -11.14 16.81
C LEU A 333 -14.04 -10.62 18.22
N ALA A 334 -13.35 -11.12 19.24
CA ALA A 334 -13.54 -10.69 20.61
C ALA A 334 -13.30 -9.17 20.78
N ALA A 335 -12.22 -8.64 20.17
CA ALA A 335 -11.94 -7.21 20.17
C ALA A 335 -13.04 -6.41 19.46
N LEU A 336 -13.50 -6.85 18.28
CA LEU A 336 -14.55 -6.15 17.50
C LEU A 336 -15.90 -6.14 18.23
N ASN A 337 -16.25 -7.23 18.92
CA ASN A 337 -17.49 -7.34 19.69
C ASN A 337 -17.57 -6.37 20.87
N THR A 338 -16.45 -5.81 21.34
CA THR A 338 -16.47 -4.78 22.40
C THR A 338 -17.15 -3.49 21.96
N ARG A 339 -17.26 -3.25 20.63
CA ARG A 339 -17.74 -1.98 20.07
C ARG A 339 -19.14 -1.60 20.55
N ALA A 340 -20.07 -2.56 20.53
CA ALA A 340 -21.47 -2.32 20.87
C ALA A 340 -21.64 -1.73 22.28
N THR A 341 -20.75 -2.08 23.21
CA THR A 341 -20.80 -1.57 24.58
C THR A 341 -20.33 -0.12 24.68
N PHE A 342 -19.36 0.29 23.86
CA PHE A 342 -18.85 1.67 23.86
C PHE A 342 -19.76 2.65 23.14
N ASP A 343 -20.44 2.22 22.07
CA ASP A 343 -21.38 3.09 21.33
C ASP A 343 -22.58 3.55 22.20
N ALA A 344 -22.79 2.92 23.38
CA ALA A 344 -23.80 3.32 24.36
C ALA A 344 -23.32 4.37 25.39
N GLY A 345 -22.02 4.70 25.43
CA GLY A 345 -21.42 5.61 26.39
C GLY A 345 -21.25 7.05 25.86
N PRO A 346 -20.93 8.02 26.75
CA PRO A 346 -20.75 9.42 26.36
C PRO A 346 -19.37 9.71 25.73
N HIS A 347 -18.46 8.73 25.71
CA HIS A 347 -17.09 8.91 25.24
C HIS A 347 -16.96 8.58 23.75
N PRO A 348 -16.33 9.44 22.94
CA PRO A 348 -15.83 9.03 21.63
C PRO A 348 -14.88 7.84 21.79
N PHE A 349 -14.88 6.91 20.84
CA PHE A 349 -14.16 5.64 20.99
C PHE A 349 -13.46 5.16 19.72
N ALA A 350 -12.33 4.48 19.91
CA ALA A 350 -11.61 3.77 18.85
C ALA A 350 -11.14 2.39 19.32
N ILE A 351 -11.42 1.35 18.53
CA ILE A 351 -10.82 0.01 18.69
C ILE A 351 -9.70 -0.14 17.67
N ILE A 352 -8.53 -0.57 18.11
CA ILE A 352 -7.38 -0.76 17.23
C ILE A 352 -6.75 -2.12 17.54
N PRO A 353 -7.33 -3.23 17.04
CA PRO A 353 -6.72 -4.54 17.19
C PRO A 353 -5.30 -4.52 16.60
N GLN A 354 -4.32 -4.91 17.41
CA GLN A 354 -2.90 -4.82 17.08
C GLN A 354 -2.35 -6.13 16.54
N GLY A 355 -1.22 -6.01 15.82
CA GLY A 355 -0.48 -7.13 15.27
C GLY A 355 -0.72 -7.35 13.76
N PRO A 356 0.19 -8.07 13.09
CA PRO A 356 0.13 -8.27 11.64
C PRO A 356 -1.13 -9.02 11.18
N ARG A 357 -1.69 -9.88 12.05
CA ARG A 357 -2.90 -10.67 11.81
C ARG A 357 -4.17 -9.83 11.80
N ALA A 358 -4.17 -8.72 12.54
CA ALA A 358 -5.34 -7.87 12.76
C ALA A 358 -5.26 -6.50 12.05
N ALA A 359 -4.10 -6.15 11.48
CA ALA A 359 -3.88 -4.83 10.86
C ALA A 359 -4.95 -4.43 9.84
N TRP A 360 -5.44 -5.38 9.04
CA TRP A 360 -6.50 -5.17 8.04
C TRP A 360 -7.82 -4.65 8.64
N THR A 361 -8.11 -4.95 9.90
CA THR A 361 -9.34 -4.48 10.59
C THR A 361 -9.43 -2.96 10.64
N ARG A 362 -8.30 -2.27 10.49
CA ARG A 362 -8.27 -0.81 10.46
C ARG A 362 -9.01 -0.23 9.25
N HIS A 363 -9.05 -0.94 8.12
CA HIS A 363 -9.87 -0.55 6.97
C HIS A 363 -11.36 -0.69 7.27
N LEU A 364 -11.74 -1.80 7.90
CA LEU A 364 -13.11 -2.08 8.30
C LEU A 364 -13.62 -1.01 9.30
N LEU A 365 -12.79 -0.68 10.28
CA LEU A 365 -13.09 0.28 11.34
C LEU A 365 -12.88 1.74 10.91
N ALA A 366 -12.48 1.99 9.66
CA ALA A 366 -12.12 3.32 9.18
C ALA A 366 -13.29 4.31 9.31
N ALA A 367 -14.49 3.90 8.91
CA ALA A 367 -15.68 4.76 8.96
C ALA A 367 -16.25 4.94 10.38
N THR A 368 -15.88 4.09 11.35
CA THR A 368 -16.50 4.05 12.68
C THR A 368 -15.58 4.48 13.81
N ASN A 369 -14.26 4.44 13.62
CA ASN A 369 -13.30 4.90 14.63
C ASN A 369 -13.14 6.42 14.59
N HIS A 370 -12.97 7.01 15.78
CA HIS A 370 -12.62 8.43 15.91
C HIS A 370 -11.11 8.71 15.85
N LEU A 371 -10.28 7.67 15.85
CA LEU A 371 -8.82 7.78 15.86
C LEU A 371 -8.20 6.78 14.88
N HIS A 372 -7.29 7.26 14.04
CA HIS A 372 -6.41 6.44 13.20
C HIS A 372 -4.95 6.84 13.40
N TYR A 373 -4.03 5.88 13.27
CA TYR A 373 -2.60 6.08 13.48
C TYR A 373 -1.77 5.54 12.32
N LEU A 374 -1.01 6.33 11.59
CA LEU A 374 -0.16 5.83 10.50
C LEU A 374 1.32 6.06 10.84
N PRO A 375 2.23 5.16 10.46
CA PRO A 375 3.65 5.47 10.49
C PRO A 375 3.97 6.65 9.57
N THR A 376 5.06 7.36 9.88
CA THR A 376 5.63 8.34 8.96
C THR A 376 6.38 7.63 7.82
N GLY A 377 5.94 7.87 6.57
CA GLY A 377 6.52 7.29 5.37
C GLY A 377 6.09 5.84 5.08
N LEU A 378 6.83 5.20 4.17
CA LEU A 378 6.59 3.80 3.78
C LEU A 378 6.89 2.82 4.94
N ALA A 379 6.10 1.76 5.06
CA ALA A 379 6.27 0.74 6.09
C ALA A 379 7.67 0.09 6.06
N GLU A 380 8.23 -0.11 4.86
CA GLU A 380 9.58 -0.65 4.65
C GLU A 380 10.70 0.19 5.32
N ARG A 381 10.44 1.46 5.63
CA ARG A 381 11.39 2.35 6.32
C ARG A 381 11.51 2.04 7.80
N ASN A 382 10.40 1.61 8.41
CA ASN A 382 10.26 1.48 9.85
C ASN A 382 9.78 0.07 10.22
N PRO A 383 10.62 -0.97 10.05
CA PRO A 383 10.22 -2.37 10.26
C PRO A 383 9.87 -2.68 11.72
N THR A 384 10.26 -1.81 12.66
CA THR A 384 9.95 -1.91 14.09
C THR A 384 8.67 -1.15 14.47
N HIS A 385 8.00 -0.49 13.52
CA HIS A 385 6.76 0.23 13.77
C HIS A 385 5.63 -0.74 14.13
N PRO A 386 4.81 -0.43 15.16
CA PRO A 386 3.75 -1.34 15.63
C PRO A 386 2.58 -1.50 14.63
N SER A 387 2.35 -0.53 13.73
CA SER A 387 1.38 -0.64 12.63
C SER A 387 2.03 -1.23 11.38
N ALA A 388 1.45 -2.30 10.84
CA ALA A 388 1.80 -2.87 9.55
C ALA A 388 1.16 -2.14 8.34
N LEU A 389 0.30 -1.15 8.59
CA LEU A 389 -0.33 -0.32 7.54
C LEU A 389 0.29 1.08 7.55
N ASP A 390 1.00 1.41 6.48
CA ASP A 390 1.44 2.77 6.15
C ASP A 390 0.37 3.54 5.37
N LEU A 391 0.68 4.78 4.98
CA LEU A 391 -0.19 5.61 4.16
C LEU A 391 -0.64 4.87 2.90
N GLN A 392 0.30 4.31 2.13
CA GLN A 392 0.00 3.63 0.87
C GLN A 392 -1.03 2.51 1.05
N ASN A 393 -0.83 1.66 2.05
CA ASN A 393 -1.74 0.53 2.29
C ASN A 393 -3.07 1.00 2.87
N PHE A 394 -3.14 2.13 3.57
CA PHE A 394 -4.38 2.70 4.10
C PHE A 394 -5.13 3.61 3.13
N LEU A 395 -4.50 4.05 2.02
CA LEU A 395 -5.09 4.96 1.04
C LEU A 395 -6.52 4.59 0.61
N PRO A 396 -6.85 3.31 0.31
CA PRO A 396 -8.22 2.98 -0.09
C PRO A 396 -9.29 3.38 0.93
N ALA A 397 -8.97 3.35 2.23
CA ALA A 397 -9.89 3.80 3.28
C ALA A 397 -10.02 5.32 3.36
N LEU A 398 -8.98 6.06 2.98
CA LEU A 398 -8.96 7.52 2.97
C LEU A 398 -9.64 8.13 1.73
N THR A 399 -10.04 7.31 0.74
CA THR A 399 -10.81 7.79 -0.41
C THR A 399 -12.21 8.26 -0.01
N SER A 400 -12.82 9.10 -0.85
CA SER A 400 -14.18 9.61 -0.61
C SER A 400 -15.15 9.09 -1.68
N PRO A 401 -16.33 8.56 -1.27
CA PRO A 401 -16.69 8.17 0.09
C PRO A 401 -15.83 7.01 0.63
N THR A 402 -15.66 7.01 1.94
CA THR A 402 -14.99 5.93 2.67
C THR A 402 -15.73 4.61 2.48
N PRO A 403 -15.03 3.49 2.17
CA PRO A 403 -15.67 2.19 2.04
C PRO A 403 -16.37 1.72 3.31
N THR A 404 -17.59 1.21 3.16
CA THR A 404 -18.40 0.62 4.26
C THR A 404 -18.81 -0.83 4.01
N ARG A 405 -18.53 -1.34 2.82
CA ARG A 405 -18.77 -2.72 2.39
C ARG A 405 -17.49 -3.28 1.81
N PHE A 406 -17.25 -4.57 2.04
CA PHE A 406 -15.95 -5.17 1.80
C PHE A 406 -16.04 -6.55 1.14
N ASP A 407 -15.14 -6.75 0.18
CA ASP A 407 -14.68 -8.08 -0.24
C ASP A 407 -13.30 -8.34 0.41
N ALA A 408 -12.81 -9.58 0.36
CA ALA A 408 -11.54 -9.93 0.99
C ALA A 408 -10.66 -10.86 0.14
N LEU A 409 -9.36 -10.87 0.44
CA LEU A 409 -8.38 -11.86 0.06
C LEU A 409 -7.92 -12.61 1.32
N ILE A 410 -8.01 -13.93 1.33
CA ILE A 410 -7.40 -14.78 2.36
C ILE A 410 -6.22 -15.58 1.80
N GLY A 411 -5.22 -15.79 2.65
CA GLY A 411 -4.01 -16.54 2.34
C GLY A 411 -2.89 -16.20 3.33
N ASP A 412 -1.74 -16.82 3.16
CA ASP A 412 -0.57 -16.49 3.97
C ASP A 412 0.73 -16.73 3.18
N PRO A 413 1.50 -15.66 2.84
CA PRO A 413 1.25 -14.24 3.10
C PRO A 413 0.33 -13.57 2.06
N VAL A 414 -0.36 -12.48 2.44
CA VAL A 414 -1.21 -11.67 1.53
C VAL A 414 -0.86 -10.18 1.48
N ALA A 415 -0.02 -9.68 2.39
CA ALA A 415 0.26 -8.24 2.52
C ALA A 415 0.78 -7.60 1.23
N GLN A 416 1.58 -8.35 0.45
CA GLN A 416 2.21 -7.88 -0.79
C GLN A 416 1.34 -8.11 -2.05
N SER A 417 0.13 -8.65 -1.91
CA SER A 417 -0.77 -8.86 -3.05
C SER A 417 -1.19 -7.52 -3.67
N GLN A 418 -1.36 -7.47 -4.99
CA GLN A 418 -1.94 -6.33 -5.72
C GLN A 418 -3.46 -6.49 -5.97
N GLY A 419 -4.12 -7.38 -5.23
CA GLY A 419 -5.55 -7.70 -5.41
C GLY A 419 -6.48 -6.48 -5.30
N ASP A 420 -6.17 -5.56 -4.41
CA ASP A 420 -6.85 -4.26 -4.28
C ASP A 420 -6.84 -3.45 -5.58
N LEU A 421 -5.69 -3.35 -6.26
CA LEU A 421 -5.59 -2.66 -7.56
C LEU A 421 -6.37 -3.39 -8.66
N TRP A 422 -6.30 -4.72 -8.72
CA TRP A 422 -7.01 -5.51 -9.73
C TRP A 422 -8.53 -5.45 -9.54
N HIS A 423 -9.02 -5.65 -8.32
CA HIS A 423 -10.44 -5.55 -8.03
C HIS A 423 -10.95 -4.12 -8.19
N ARG A 424 -10.14 -3.10 -7.87
CA ARG A 424 -10.49 -1.71 -8.17
C ARG A 424 -10.68 -1.49 -9.67
N ARG A 425 -9.77 -1.99 -10.50
CA ARG A 425 -9.87 -1.86 -11.96
C ARG A 425 -11.02 -2.66 -12.54
N ALA A 426 -11.26 -3.87 -12.04
CA ALA A 426 -12.43 -4.66 -12.42
C ALA A 426 -13.72 -3.91 -12.08
N ALA A 427 -13.81 -3.30 -10.89
CA ALA A 427 -14.95 -2.47 -10.50
C ALA A 427 -15.16 -1.29 -11.44
N LEU A 428 -14.13 -0.49 -11.71
CA LEU A 428 -14.22 0.68 -12.59
C LEU A 428 -14.63 0.33 -14.04
N ARG A 429 -14.28 -0.87 -14.52
CA ARG A 429 -14.60 -1.32 -15.90
C ARG A 429 -16.02 -1.87 -16.05
N TYR A 430 -16.56 -2.54 -15.02
CA TYR A 430 -17.78 -3.35 -15.15
C TYR A 430 -18.91 -2.93 -14.20
N GLU A 431 -18.64 -2.03 -13.27
CA GLU A 431 -19.57 -1.66 -12.21
C GLU A 431 -19.91 -0.18 -12.36
N SER A 432 -20.87 0.08 -13.25
CA SER A 432 -21.41 1.41 -13.56
C SER A 432 -22.35 1.97 -12.49
N HIS A 433 -22.66 1.20 -11.44
CA HIS A 433 -23.47 1.66 -10.31
C HIS A 433 -22.58 2.30 -9.24
N SER A 434 -22.92 3.52 -8.83
CA SER A 434 -22.19 4.34 -7.84
C SER A 434 -21.84 3.59 -6.56
N ASP A 435 -22.70 2.68 -6.10
CA ASP A 435 -22.55 2.05 -4.79
C ASP A 435 -21.43 1.01 -4.74
N GLU A 436 -21.09 0.37 -5.86
CA GLU A 436 -20.04 -0.66 -5.91
C GLU A 436 -18.64 -0.09 -6.17
N GLN A 437 -18.57 1.14 -6.67
CA GLN A 437 -17.32 1.88 -6.82
C GLN A 437 -16.69 2.26 -5.47
N HIS A 438 -17.36 2.04 -4.34
CA HIS A 438 -16.84 2.35 -3.01
C HIS A 438 -16.67 1.10 -2.14
N LEU A 439 -16.60 -0.07 -2.77
CA LEU A 439 -16.27 -1.32 -2.09
C LEU A 439 -14.79 -1.36 -1.70
N GLY A 440 -14.54 -1.65 -0.43
CA GLY A 440 -13.22 -1.92 0.09
C GLY A 440 -12.77 -3.35 -0.22
N TYR A 441 -11.46 -3.56 -0.27
CA TYR A 441 -10.87 -4.87 -0.49
C TYR A 441 -9.85 -5.18 0.61
N LEU A 442 -10.17 -6.15 1.47
CA LEU A 442 -9.39 -6.46 2.67
C LEU A 442 -8.37 -7.56 2.39
N LYS A 443 -7.10 -7.36 2.73
CA LYS A 443 -6.07 -8.42 2.70
C LYS A 443 -5.99 -9.03 4.10
N VAL A 444 -6.58 -10.22 4.27
CA VAL A 444 -6.75 -10.90 5.56
C VAL A 444 -5.75 -12.05 5.63
N PRO A 445 -4.64 -11.92 6.39
CA PRO A 445 -3.75 -13.05 6.59
C PRO A 445 -4.51 -14.19 7.26
N THR A 446 -4.40 -15.40 6.73
CA THR A 446 -5.09 -16.58 7.24
C THR A 446 -4.18 -17.79 7.04
N PRO A 447 -3.59 -18.36 8.10
CA PRO A 447 -2.81 -19.58 8.00
C PRO A 447 -3.81 -20.75 7.99
N ALA A 448 -3.34 -21.93 7.63
CA ALA A 448 -4.25 -23.06 7.39
C ALA A 448 -5.00 -23.52 8.66
N ASP A 449 -4.38 -23.40 9.83
CA ASP A 449 -4.94 -23.78 11.13
C ASP A 449 -6.02 -22.83 11.65
N ASP A 450 -5.94 -21.54 11.33
CA ASP A 450 -6.93 -20.51 11.72
C ASP A 450 -8.04 -20.32 10.67
N LEU A 451 -8.09 -21.14 9.62
CA LEU A 451 -9.05 -21.01 8.52
C LEU A 451 -10.53 -21.07 8.97
N PRO A 452 -10.98 -22.05 9.79
CA PRO A 452 -12.38 -22.12 10.19
C PRO A 452 -12.84 -20.87 10.97
N ALA A 453 -12.00 -20.39 11.89
CA ALA A 453 -12.29 -19.19 12.67
C ALA A 453 -12.26 -17.93 11.80
N SER A 454 -11.34 -17.86 10.83
CA SER A 454 -11.28 -16.76 9.86
C SER A 454 -12.53 -16.69 8.98
N LEU A 455 -13.01 -17.83 8.45
CA LEU A 455 -14.24 -17.86 7.64
C LEU A 455 -15.49 -17.50 8.46
N SER A 456 -15.53 -17.90 9.73
CA SER A 456 -16.60 -17.53 10.66
C SER A 456 -16.59 -16.03 10.97
N LEU A 457 -15.41 -15.46 11.23
CA LEU A 457 -15.21 -14.03 11.42
C LEU A 457 -15.65 -13.24 10.18
N LEU A 458 -15.20 -13.60 8.98
CA LEU A 458 -15.56 -12.88 7.76
C LEU A 458 -17.06 -13.00 7.44
N HIS A 459 -17.70 -14.11 7.79
CA HIS A 459 -19.15 -14.26 7.65
C HIS A 459 -19.90 -13.34 8.62
N HIS A 460 -19.45 -13.25 9.88
CA HIS A 460 -19.98 -12.35 10.91
C HIS A 460 -19.84 -10.87 10.50
N LEU A 461 -18.73 -10.52 9.85
CA LEU A 461 -18.46 -9.17 9.34
C LEU A 461 -19.19 -8.83 8.04
N ASN A 462 -20.08 -9.70 7.55
CA ASN A 462 -20.83 -9.52 6.31
C ASN A 462 -19.94 -9.29 5.08
N ILE A 463 -18.78 -9.92 5.02
CA ILE A 463 -17.92 -9.91 3.83
C ILE A 463 -18.67 -10.62 2.69
N ARG A 464 -18.82 -9.94 1.55
CA ARG A 464 -19.62 -10.45 0.42
C ARG A 464 -18.92 -11.61 -0.28
N GLY A 465 -17.68 -11.37 -0.67
CA GLY A 465 -16.86 -12.31 -1.45
C GLY A 465 -15.45 -12.43 -0.91
N ILE A 466 -14.86 -13.62 -1.07
CA ILE A 466 -13.49 -13.90 -0.67
C ILE A 466 -12.72 -14.48 -1.86
N SER A 467 -11.63 -13.83 -2.24
CA SER A 467 -10.57 -14.43 -3.06
C SER A 467 -9.67 -15.28 -2.16
N VAL A 468 -9.26 -16.46 -2.63
CA VAL A 468 -8.44 -17.41 -1.88
C VAL A 468 -7.14 -17.63 -2.62
N THR A 469 -6.01 -17.35 -1.97
CA THR A 469 -4.67 -17.60 -2.51
C THR A 469 -3.93 -18.69 -1.72
N SER A 470 -2.70 -18.97 -2.12
CA SER A 470 -1.83 -19.94 -1.46
C SER A 470 -1.69 -19.66 0.04
N PRO A 471 -1.62 -20.69 0.91
CA PRO A 471 -1.75 -22.13 0.62
C PRO A 471 -3.19 -22.68 0.78
N LEU A 472 -4.21 -21.81 0.79
CA LEU A 472 -5.53 -22.16 1.33
C LEU A 472 -6.50 -22.81 0.34
N LYS A 473 -6.24 -22.78 -0.98
CA LYS A 473 -7.23 -23.20 -1.98
C LYS A 473 -7.83 -24.60 -1.74
N ARG A 474 -6.99 -25.58 -1.39
CA ARG A 474 -7.42 -26.95 -1.04
C ARG A 474 -8.07 -27.03 0.34
N HIS A 475 -7.51 -26.33 1.32
CA HIS A 475 -8.04 -26.28 2.69
C HIS A 475 -9.48 -25.75 2.71
N VAL A 476 -9.74 -24.70 1.93
CA VAL A 476 -11.07 -24.12 1.75
C VAL A 476 -12.03 -25.10 1.09
N ALA A 477 -11.62 -25.73 -0.01
CA ALA A 477 -12.45 -26.71 -0.71
C ALA A 477 -12.88 -27.86 0.22
N HIS A 478 -11.93 -28.40 0.99
CA HIS A 478 -12.20 -29.42 1.99
C HIS A 478 -13.12 -28.93 3.11
N HIS A 479 -12.85 -27.74 3.67
CA HIS A 479 -13.60 -27.19 4.79
C HIS A 479 -15.07 -26.96 4.47
N ILE A 480 -15.40 -26.48 3.27
CA ILE A 480 -16.79 -26.22 2.86
C ILE A 480 -17.45 -27.45 2.20
N GLY A 481 -16.75 -28.58 2.07
CA GLY A 481 -17.27 -29.80 1.45
C GLY A 481 -17.53 -29.67 -0.06
N ALA A 482 -16.69 -28.91 -0.77
CA ALA A 482 -16.82 -28.74 -2.22
C ALA A 482 -16.41 -30.01 -2.98
N SER A 483 -17.00 -30.23 -4.15
CA SER A 483 -16.60 -31.33 -5.05
C SER A 483 -15.27 -31.07 -5.77
N ALA A 484 -14.91 -29.81 -5.96
CA ALA A 484 -13.63 -29.41 -6.55
C ALA A 484 -12.47 -29.62 -5.55
N GLU A 485 -11.29 -30.02 -6.04
CA GLU A 485 -10.10 -30.22 -5.19
C GLU A 485 -9.57 -28.91 -4.57
N ALA A 486 -9.75 -27.79 -5.28
CA ALA A 486 -9.25 -26.48 -4.89
C ALA A 486 -10.22 -25.38 -5.33
N LEU A 487 -10.37 -24.35 -4.49
CA LEU A 487 -11.19 -23.18 -4.77
C LEU A 487 -10.36 -21.92 -4.58
N ASN A 488 -10.48 -20.97 -5.50
CA ASN A 488 -9.82 -19.66 -5.39
C ASN A 488 -10.82 -18.53 -5.09
N THR A 489 -12.12 -18.82 -4.98
CA THR A 489 -13.19 -17.83 -4.87
C THR A 489 -14.33 -18.37 -4.02
N LEU A 490 -14.75 -17.63 -3.00
CA LEU A 490 -15.91 -17.90 -2.17
C LEU A 490 -16.92 -16.77 -2.25
N ARG A 491 -18.20 -17.11 -2.11
CA ARG A 491 -19.33 -16.19 -1.98
C ARG A 491 -20.10 -16.55 -0.73
N ARG A 492 -20.48 -15.52 0.03
CA ARG A 492 -21.27 -15.68 1.25
C ARG A 492 -22.69 -16.14 0.91
N THR A 493 -23.22 -17.06 1.72
CA THR A 493 -24.63 -17.44 1.77
C THR A 493 -25.17 -17.19 3.18
N PRO A 494 -26.49 -17.25 3.42
CA PRO A 494 -27.05 -17.12 4.77
C PRO A 494 -26.39 -18.08 5.78
N ASP A 495 -26.11 -19.31 5.35
CA ASP A 495 -25.65 -20.41 6.22
C ASP A 495 -24.13 -20.68 6.14
N GLY A 496 -23.39 -19.94 5.31
CA GLY A 496 -21.93 -20.13 5.20
C GLY A 496 -21.34 -19.62 3.89
N TRP A 497 -20.61 -20.49 3.20
CA TRP A 497 -19.85 -20.17 2.01
C TRP A 497 -20.06 -21.21 0.92
N ILE A 498 -20.25 -20.75 -0.31
CA ILE A 498 -20.08 -21.58 -1.51
C ILE A 498 -18.87 -21.08 -2.28
N GLY A 499 -18.29 -21.89 -3.15
CA GLY A 499 -17.12 -21.46 -3.90
C GLY A 499 -17.00 -22.04 -5.29
N THR A 500 -16.11 -21.40 -6.05
CA THR A 500 -15.73 -21.78 -7.41
C THR A 500 -14.24 -21.54 -7.62
N ASP A 501 -13.71 -22.05 -8.73
CA ASP A 501 -12.38 -21.72 -9.21
C ASP A 501 -12.49 -20.81 -10.44
N THR A 502 -11.88 -19.62 -10.38
CA THR A 502 -11.84 -18.63 -11.45
C THR A 502 -10.45 -18.53 -12.10
N ASP A 503 -9.45 -19.27 -11.64
CA ASP A 503 -8.11 -19.29 -12.25
C ASP A 503 -8.21 -19.72 -13.73
N HIS A 504 -9.15 -20.62 -14.04
CA HIS A 504 -9.38 -21.10 -15.39
C HIS A 504 -9.81 -19.97 -16.35
N VAL A 505 -10.54 -18.95 -15.87
CA VAL A 505 -10.92 -17.77 -16.65
C VAL A 505 -9.69 -16.91 -16.92
N GLY A 506 -8.86 -16.68 -15.89
CA GLY A 506 -7.60 -15.97 -16.01
C GLY A 506 -6.65 -16.63 -17.02
N MET A 507 -6.61 -17.96 -17.03
CA MET A 507 -5.77 -18.70 -17.95
C MET A 507 -6.22 -18.57 -19.39
N ARG A 508 -7.52 -18.78 -19.68
CA ARG A 508 -8.06 -18.63 -21.04
C ARG A 508 -7.79 -17.22 -21.58
N ALA A 509 -7.95 -16.19 -20.75
CA ALA A 509 -7.64 -14.82 -21.14
C ALA A 509 -6.15 -14.62 -21.50
N SER A 510 -5.24 -15.22 -20.74
CA SER A 510 -3.80 -15.18 -21.03
C SER A 510 -3.43 -15.89 -22.34
N LEU A 511 -4.02 -17.07 -22.59
CA LEU A 511 -3.78 -17.82 -23.83
C LEU A 511 -4.38 -17.08 -25.04
N GLN A 512 -5.56 -16.49 -24.89
CA GLN A 512 -6.16 -15.65 -25.93
C GLN A 512 -5.29 -14.43 -26.24
N ALA A 513 -4.75 -13.75 -25.21
CA ALA A 513 -3.86 -12.61 -25.41
C ALA A 513 -2.57 -12.97 -26.18
N LEU A 514 -2.08 -14.21 -26.06
CA LEU A 514 -0.97 -14.70 -26.90
C LEU A 514 -1.40 -14.86 -28.36
N ILE A 515 -2.58 -15.42 -28.61
CA ILE A 515 -3.14 -15.58 -29.96
C ILE A 515 -3.33 -14.20 -30.61
N ASP A 516 -3.89 -13.24 -29.86
CA ASP A 516 -4.11 -11.87 -30.32
C ASP A 516 -2.77 -11.15 -30.60
N ALA A 517 -1.70 -11.53 -29.90
CA ALA A 517 -0.33 -11.09 -30.17
C ALA A 517 0.35 -11.81 -31.35
N GLY A 518 -0.38 -12.66 -32.10
CA GLY A 518 0.08 -13.36 -33.29
C GLY A 518 0.80 -14.68 -33.02
N ILE A 519 0.72 -15.22 -31.81
CA ILE A 519 1.33 -16.52 -31.48
C ILE A 519 0.46 -17.65 -32.01
N THR A 520 1.06 -18.54 -32.79
CA THR A 520 0.35 -19.70 -33.32
C THR A 520 0.28 -20.80 -32.25
N PRO A 521 -0.91 -21.28 -31.84
CA PRO A 521 -1.04 -22.38 -30.90
C PRO A 521 -0.29 -23.63 -31.38
N GLY A 522 0.37 -24.33 -30.46
CA GLY A 522 1.22 -25.46 -30.80
C GLY A 522 1.99 -26.01 -29.58
N PRO A 523 3.13 -26.67 -29.79
CA PRO A 523 3.90 -27.33 -28.73
C PRO A 523 4.22 -26.40 -27.55
N THR A 524 3.84 -26.81 -26.35
CA THR A 524 3.86 -26.00 -25.12
C THR A 524 4.53 -26.73 -23.97
N LEU A 525 5.39 -26.04 -23.22
CA LEU A 525 5.97 -26.51 -21.97
C LEU A 525 5.41 -25.74 -20.78
N ILE A 526 5.18 -26.44 -19.67
CA ILE A 526 4.81 -25.81 -18.40
C ILE A 526 5.91 -26.09 -17.38
N PHE A 527 6.34 -25.07 -16.65
CA PHE A 527 7.17 -25.21 -15.45
C PHE A 527 6.38 -24.92 -14.18
N GLY A 528 6.40 -25.86 -13.24
CA GLY A 528 5.77 -25.72 -11.94
C GLY A 528 4.48 -26.55 -11.83
N GLN A 529 4.46 -27.48 -10.87
CA GLN A 529 3.34 -28.38 -10.60
C GLN A 529 2.47 -27.89 -9.43
N GLY A 530 2.40 -26.57 -9.25
CA GLY A 530 1.68 -25.92 -8.14
C GLY A 530 0.17 -25.88 -8.33
N GLY A 531 -0.53 -25.22 -7.41
CA GLY A 531 -2.01 -25.21 -7.36
C GLY A 531 -2.74 -24.58 -8.55
N VAL A 532 -2.05 -23.85 -9.44
CA VAL A 532 -2.63 -23.28 -10.68
C VAL A 532 -2.63 -24.31 -11.84
N SER A 533 -1.92 -25.44 -11.67
CA SER A 533 -1.74 -26.42 -12.76
C SER A 533 -3.05 -27.02 -13.28
N PRO A 534 -4.03 -27.42 -12.44
CA PRO A 534 -5.29 -27.98 -12.96
C PRO A 534 -6.05 -27.01 -13.88
N ALA A 535 -6.19 -25.74 -13.44
CA ALA A 535 -6.81 -24.69 -14.24
C ALA A 535 -6.04 -24.41 -15.54
N LEU A 536 -4.71 -24.49 -15.49
CA LEU A 536 -3.85 -24.35 -16.65
C LEU A 536 -4.03 -25.48 -17.66
N LEU A 537 -4.02 -26.74 -17.20
CA LEU A 537 -4.19 -27.91 -18.06
C LEU A 537 -5.55 -27.87 -18.76
N HIS A 538 -6.61 -27.55 -18.02
CA HIS A 538 -7.95 -27.43 -18.60
C HIS A 538 -8.04 -26.32 -19.65
N ALA A 539 -7.45 -25.15 -19.39
CA ALA A 539 -7.44 -24.07 -20.38
C ALA A 539 -6.59 -24.41 -21.62
N LEU A 540 -5.56 -25.25 -21.49
CA LEU A 540 -4.78 -25.72 -22.65
C LEU A 540 -5.60 -26.62 -23.57
N GLU A 541 -6.39 -27.53 -23.01
CA GLU A 541 -7.31 -28.40 -23.77
C GLU A 541 -8.25 -27.59 -24.67
N ASP A 542 -8.68 -26.41 -24.20
CA ASP A 542 -9.57 -25.50 -24.93
C ASP A 542 -8.86 -24.58 -25.96
N SER A 543 -7.52 -24.54 -25.99
CA SER A 543 -6.76 -23.43 -26.63
C SER A 543 -5.89 -23.82 -27.83
N ASN A 544 -5.98 -25.05 -28.32
CA ASN A 544 -5.10 -25.62 -29.36
C ASN A 544 -3.59 -25.62 -29.03
N PHE A 545 -3.18 -25.11 -27.87
CA PHE A 545 -1.82 -25.28 -27.35
C PHE A 545 -1.64 -26.71 -26.85
N GLN A 546 -0.60 -27.38 -27.33
CA GLN A 546 -0.38 -28.80 -27.08
C GLN A 546 0.67 -28.99 -25.99
N LEU A 547 0.26 -29.50 -24.84
CA LEU A 547 1.19 -29.79 -23.75
C LEU A 547 2.17 -30.90 -24.15
N ILE A 548 3.46 -30.57 -24.26
CA ILE A 548 4.54 -31.52 -24.51
C ILE A 548 5.03 -32.12 -23.20
N ALA A 549 5.23 -31.28 -22.17
CA ALA A 549 5.65 -31.74 -20.85
C ALA A 549 5.28 -30.75 -19.74
N HIS A 550 4.96 -31.29 -18.57
CA HIS A 550 4.72 -30.54 -17.34
C HIS A 550 5.86 -30.78 -16.35
N LEU A 551 6.74 -29.80 -16.27
CA LEU A 551 8.08 -29.91 -15.73
C LEU A 551 8.19 -29.36 -14.31
N SER A 552 9.16 -29.89 -13.56
CA SER A 552 9.50 -29.37 -12.24
C SER A 552 10.30 -28.08 -12.39
N ALA A 553 9.76 -26.98 -11.85
CA ALA A 553 10.48 -25.71 -11.78
C ALA A 553 11.80 -25.82 -10.99
N ARG A 554 11.85 -26.68 -9.97
CA ARG A 554 13.06 -26.92 -9.16
C ARG A 554 14.15 -27.67 -9.95
N ALA A 555 13.75 -28.64 -10.77
CA ALA A 555 14.67 -29.38 -11.62
C ALA A 555 15.10 -28.55 -12.84
N GLY A 556 14.26 -27.59 -13.24
CA GLY A 556 14.49 -26.72 -14.38
C GLY A 556 14.67 -27.50 -15.68
N TRP A 557 15.57 -27.04 -16.55
CA TRP A 557 15.83 -27.64 -17.86
C TRP A 557 16.31 -29.09 -17.82
N LYS A 558 16.88 -29.56 -16.71
CA LYS A 558 17.26 -30.98 -16.58
C LYS A 558 16.07 -31.94 -16.61
N SER A 559 14.87 -31.43 -16.37
CA SER A 559 13.64 -32.23 -16.48
C SER A 559 13.00 -32.19 -17.86
N ALA A 560 13.50 -31.33 -18.76
CA ALA A 560 12.98 -31.24 -20.11
C ALA A 560 13.41 -32.47 -20.95
N PRO A 561 12.55 -32.98 -21.85
CA PRO A 561 12.93 -34.01 -22.81
C PRO A 561 14.11 -33.61 -23.69
N ASP A 562 14.97 -34.57 -24.05
CA ASP A 562 16.16 -34.31 -24.88
C ASP A 562 15.82 -33.83 -26.31
N ASN A 563 14.67 -34.25 -26.86
CA ASN A 563 14.23 -33.93 -28.21
C ASN A 563 12.92 -33.14 -28.20
N LEU A 564 13.01 -31.82 -28.02
CA LEU A 564 11.86 -30.93 -28.05
C LEU A 564 11.55 -30.45 -29.49
N PRO A 565 10.27 -30.42 -29.92
CA PRO A 565 9.89 -29.73 -31.14
C PRO A 565 10.07 -28.20 -30.98
N PRO A 566 10.03 -27.42 -32.09
CA PRO A 566 9.92 -25.97 -32.00
C PRO A 566 8.72 -25.58 -31.14
N LEU A 567 8.97 -24.83 -30.07
CA LEU A 567 7.93 -24.50 -29.10
C LEU A 567 7.16 -23.27 -29.53
N SER A 568 5.84 -23.33 -29.46
CA SER A 568 4.99 -22.14 -29.53
C SER A 568 5.06 -21.36 -28.22
N LEU A 569 5.02 -22.06 -27.09
CA LEU A 569 4.84 -21.42 -25.78
C LEU A 569 5.62 -22.10 -24.66
N ILE A 570 6.22 -21.29 -23.79
CA ILE A 570 6.71 -21.73 -22.48
C ILE A 570 5.93 -20.98 -21.40
N ILE A 571 5.33 -21.74 -20.47
CA ILE A 571 4.55 -21.19 -19.35
C ILE A 571 5.33 -21.42 -18.05
N ASN A 572 5.59 -20.33 -17.32
CA ASN A 572 6.14 -20.39 -15.98
C ASN A 572 5.04 -20.18 -14.93
N ALA A 573 4.65 -21.26 -14.25
CA ALA A 573 3.66 -21.27 -13.17
C ALA A 573 4.31 -21.31 -11.77
N ALA A 574 5.64 -21.26 -11.64
CA ALA A 574 6.33 -21.41 -10.36
C ALA A 574 6.81 -20.07 -9.76
N ALA A 575 6.42 -19.80 -8.51
CA ALA A 575 6.73 -18.55 -7.81
C ALA A 575 8.23 -18.32 -7.57
N SER A 576 9.02 -19.39 -7.59
CA SER A 576 10.47 -19.37 -7.39
C SER A 576 11.19 -20.01 -8.57
N PHE A 577 10.89 -19.59 -9.80
CA PHE A 577 11.75 -19.94 -10.91
C PHE A 577 12.96 -19.00 -10.90
N ALA A 578 14.05 -19.43 -10.26
CA ALA A 578 15.33 -18.86 -10.60
C ALA A 578 15.66 -19.37 -12.02
N LEU A 579 15.99 -18.47 -12.95
CA LEU A 579 16.67 -18.77 -14.22
C LEU A 579 18.01 -19.54 -14.04
N LYS A 580 18.31 -20.08 -12.86
CA LYS A 580 19.52 -20.84 -12.51
C LYS A 580 19.30 -22.35 -12.62
N ALA A 581 18.56 -22.80 -13.63
CA ALA A 581 18.68 -24.19 -14.06
C ALA A 581 19.93 -24.28 -14.98
N PRO A 582 20.91 -25.16 -14.71
CA PRO A 582 22.06 -25.31 -15.62
C PRO A 582 21.58 -25.71 -17.02
N GLY A 583 21.88 -24.91 -18.04
CA GLY A 583 21.56 -25.19 -19.44
C GLY A 583 21.00 -23.98 -20.21
N SER A 584 20.94 -24.09 -21.54
CA SER A 584 20.30 -23.10 -22.42
C SER A 584 18.84 -23.50 -22.67
N PRO A 585 17.89 -22.58 -22.50
CA PRO A 585 16.49 -22.79 -22.79
C PRO A 585 16.26 -22.95 -24.31
N PRO A 586 15.35 -23.84 -24.73
CA PRO A 586 14.99 -23.99 -26.14
C PRO A 586 14.31 -22.71 -26.67
N PRO A 587 14.41 -22.43 -27.97
CA PRO A 587 13.69 -21.33 -28.59
C PRO A 587 12.17 -21.56 -28.52
N ALA A 588 11.43 -20.50 -28.22
CA ALA A 588 9.97 -20.48 -28.23
C ALA A 588 9.45 -19.19 -28.86
N GLN A 589 8.26 -19.22 -29.47
CA GLN A 589 7.64 -18.00 -29.99
C GLN A 589 7.27 -17.03 -28.86
N ALA A 590 6.75 -17.55 -27.74
CA ALA A 590 6.33 -16.75 -26.60
C ALA A 590 6.64 -17.37 -25.23
N TRP A 591 6.70 -16.50 -24.23
CA TRP A 591 6.82 -16.82 -22.81
C TRP A 591 5.65 -16.21 -22.04
N LEU A 592 5.01 -17.02 -21.19
CA LEU A 592 3.95 -16.59 -20.28
C LEU A 592 4.37 -16.84 -18.83
N ASP A 593 4.62 -15.77 -18.08
CA ASP A 593 4.83 -15.83 -16.63
C ASP A 593 3.51 -15.57 -15.91
N LEU A 594 3.02 -16.55 -15.15
CA LEU A 594 1.80 -16.38 -14.33
C LEU A 594 2.05 -15.56 -13.05
N HIS A 595 3.25 -15.02 -12.88
CA HIS A 595 3.62 -14.15 -11.78
C HIS A 595 3.67 -12.70 -12.23
N TYR A 596 3.46 -11.82 -11.26
CA TYR A 596 3.45 -10.36 -11.44
C TYR A 596 4.49 -9.70 -10.53
N ALA A 597 5.48 -10.45 -10.04
CA ALA A 597 6.59 -9.96 -9.25
C ALA A 597 7.82 -10.82 -9.52
N ASN A 598 9.02 -10.21 -9.51
CA ASN A 598 10.30 -10.90 -9.75
C ASN A 598 10.36 -11.64 -11.09
N VAL A 599 9.64 -11.13 -12.10
CA VAL A 599 9.55 -11.75 -13.42
C VAL A 599 10.91 -11.68 -14.11
N GLN A 600 11.40 -12.85 -14.52
CA GLN A 600 12.71 -13.00 -15.12
C GLN A 600 12.67 -12.67 -16.62
N PRO A 601 13.76 -12.15 -17.22
CA PRO A 601 13.80 -11.92 -18.66
C PRO A 601 13.69 -13.24 -19.44
N PRO A 602 13.01 -13.26 -20.58
CA PRO A 602 12.98 -14.42 -21.44
C PRO A 602 14.38 -14.56 -22.06
N PRO A 603 14.94 -15.77 -22.09
CA PRO A 603 16.23 -16.05 -22.72
C PRO A 603 16.24 -15.85 -24.24
N SER A 604 15.10 -16.11 -24.89
CA SER A 604 14.84 -15.93 -26.33
C SER A 604 13.32 -15.90 -26.56
N GLY A 605 12.86 -15.38 -27.69
CA GLY A 605 11.43 -15.29 -28.03
C GLY A 605 10.97 -13.86 -28.30
N HIS A 606 9.89 -13.73 -29.07
CA HIS A 606 9.42 -12.43 -29.56
C HIS A 606 8.38 -11.78 -28.63
N VAL A 607 7.62 -12.60 -27.89
CA VAL A 607 6.54 -12.14 -27.01
C VAL A 607 6.77 -12.64 -25.59
N HIS A 608 6.63 -11.73 -24.63
CA HIS A 608 6.74 -12.03 -23.20
C HIS A 608 5.57 -11.40 -22.45
N LEU A 609 4.65 -12.24 -21.97
CA LEU A 609 3.48 -11.83 -21.20
C LEU A 609 3.64 -12.19 -19.73
N GLY A 610 3.21 -11.28 -18.85
CA GLY A 610 3.14 -11.50 -17.41
C GLY A 610 1.74 -11.85 -16.93
N GLY A 611 1.61 -12.01 -15.61
CA GLY A 611 0.35 -12.43 -14.99
C GLY A 611 -0.78 -11.37 -15.03
N ASP A 612 -0.54 -10.15 -15.50
CA ASP A 612 -1.53 -9.07 -15.43
C ASP A 612 -2.86 -9.43 -16.10
N THR A 613 -2.81 -10.00 -17.31
CA THR A 613 -4.01 -10.45 -18.04
C THR A 613 -4.75 -11.55 -17.26
N PHE A 614 -4.00 -12.49 -16.68
CA PHE A 614 -4.55 -13.55 -15.84
C PHE A 614 -5.31 -12.97 -14.64
N PHE A 615 -4.66 -12.10 -13.86
CA PHE A 615 -5.23 -11.57 -12.63
C PHE A 615 -6.38 -10.58 -12.89
N ASP A 616 -6.34 -9.83 -13.99
CA ASP A 616 -7.46 -8.96 -14.39
C ASP A 616 -8.73 -9.76 -14.70
N ALA A 617 -8.60 -10.81 -15.53
CA ALA A 617 -9.72 -11.65 -15.90
C ALA A 617 -10.22 -12.49 -14.73
N GLN A 618 -9.31 -13.01 -13.90
CA GLN A 618 -9.65 -13.71 -12.66
C GLN A 618 -10.42 -12.77 -11.70
N ALA A 619 -9.90 -11.57 -11.41
CA ALA A 619 -10.53 -10.63 -10.49
C ALA A 619 -11.92 -10.20 -10.99
N LEU A 620 -12.11 -10.06 -12.30
CA LEU A 620 -13.41 -9.80 -12.88
C LEU A 620 -14.38 -10.97 -12.69
N ALA A 621 -13.96 -12.20 -13.00
CA ALA A 621 -14.77 -13.40 -12.82
C ALA A 621 -15.20 -13.60 -11.35
N GLN A 622 -14.31 -13.28 -10.41
CA GLN A 622 -14.61 -13.28 -8.98
C GLN A 622 -15.74 -12.31 -8.63
N ARG A 623 -15.66 -11.06 -9.11
CA ARG A 623 -16.71 -10.05 -8.85
C ARG A 623 -18.05 -10.44 -9.46
N ILE A 624 -18.05 -11.03 -10.66
CA ILE A 624 -19.28 -11.56 -11.28
C ILE A 624 -19.88 -12.66 -10.40
N PHE A 625 -19.07 -13.60 -9.91
CA PHE A 625 -19.53 -14.66 -9.02
C PHE A 625 -20.11 -14.12 -7.70
N TRP A 626 -19.49 -13.12 -7.09
CA TRP A 626 -19.98 -12.53 -5.82
C TRP A 626 -21.34 -11.82 -5.92
N ARG A 627 -21.78 -11.48 -7.14
CA ARG A 627 -23.08 -10.83 -7.39
C ARG A 627 -24.19 -11.81 -7.74
N SER A 628 -23.84 -12.94 -8.33
CA SER A 628 -24.79 -14.06 -8.53
C SER A 628 -25.28 -14.61 -7.21
#